data_AF-J9CCK4-F1
#
_entry.id   AF-J9CCK4-F1
#
_cell.length_a   1.000
_cell.length_b   1.000
_cell.length_c   1.000
_cell.angle_alpha   90.00
_cell.angle_beta   90.00
_cell.angle_gamma   90.00
#
_symmetry.space_group_name_H-M   'P 1'
#
loop_
_entity.id
_entity.type
_entity.pdbx_description
1 polymer ?
#
loop_
_entity_poly.entity_id
_entity_poly.type
_entity_poly.pdbx_seq_one_letter_code
_entity_poly.pdbx_strand_id
1 'polypeptide(L)'
;MSHYYDENVNLKSERKSFKFTFKNEVFTFTTDNGVFSKGYIDFGTKTLLENFKESTLDGPILDMCCGYGVVGIILKKFTTSNIYLTDIN
;
A
#
# COMPACT_ATOMS: atom_id res chain seq x y z
N MET A 1 7.78 18.43 -18.24
CA MET A 1 7.15 18.10 -16.94
C MET A 1 7.51 16.66 -16.66
N SER A 2 8.04 16.34 -15.47
CA SER A 2 8.31 14.94 -15.16
C SER A 2 7.02 14.25 -14.71
N HIS A 3 6.76 13.05 -15.20
CA HIS A 3 5.67 12.19 -14.79
C HIS A 3 6.16 11.10 -13.84
N TYR A 4 5.23 10.39 -13.19
CA TYR A 4 5.54 9.35 -12.20
C TYR A 4 6.24 8.11 -12.78
N TYR A 5 6.32 8.00 -14.10
CA TYR A 5 7.07 6.96 -14.83
C TYR A 5 8.44 7.44 -15.34
N ASP A 6 8.80 8.71 -15.11
CA ASP A 6 10.13 9.19 -15.48
C ASP A 6 11.15 8.73 -14.42
N GLU A 7 12.10 7.88 -14.84
CA GLU A 7 13.17 7.40 -13.97
C GLU A 7 14.04 8.55 -13.46
N ASN A 8 13.88 8.87 -12.18
CA ASN A 8 14.67 9.90 -11.54
C ASN A 8 15.90 9.26 -10.88
N VAL A 9 16.88 8.90 -11.71
CA VAL A 9 18.07 8.11 -11.32
C VAL A 9 18.91 8.77 -10.20
N ASN A 10 18.76 10.08 -10.00
CA ASN A 10 19.44 10.85 -8.95
C ASN A 10 18.64 11.03 -7.65
N LEU A 11 17.47 10.38 -7.53
CA LEU A 11 16.63 10.51 -6.35
C LEU A 11 17.30 9.83 -5.15
N LYS A 12 17.71 10.64 -4.17
CA LYS A 12 18.31 10.11 -2.95
C LYS A 12 17.27 9.35 -2.14
N SER A 13 17.60 8.10 -1.81
CA SER A 13 16.82 7.29 -0.89
C SER A 13 16.73 7.99 0.48
N GLU A 14 15.53 8.01 1.05
CA GLU A 14 15.26 8.53 2.39
C GLU A 14 14.14 7.72 3.01
N ARG A 15 14.51 6.64 3.69
CA ARG A 15 13.54 5.74 4.29
C ARG A 15 12.87 6.38 5.50
N LYS A 16 11.55 6.37 5.51
CA LYS A 16 10.71 6.85 6.62
C LYS A 16 9.70 5.81 7.03
N SER A 17 9.58 5.61 8.34
CA SER A 17 8.58 4.73 8.91
C SER A 17 7.51 5.51 9.64
N PHE A 18 6.26 5.10 9.47
CA PHE A 18 5.12 5.66 10.21
C PHE A 18 4.16 4.56 10.61
N LYS A 19 3.35 4.86 11.64
CA LYS A 19 2.32 3.93 12.14
C LYS A 19 0.97 4.31 11.57
N PHE A 20 0.17 3.30 11.25
CA PHE A 20 -1.21 3.44 10.83
C PHE A 20 -2.08 2.44 11.60
N THR A 21 -3.18 2.91 12.17
CA THR A 21 -4.12 2.06 12.90
C THR A 21 -5.36 1.81 12.05
N PHE A 22 -5.70 0.54 11.84
CA PHE A 22 -6.91 0.12 11.12
C PHE A 22 -7.58 -1.04 11.85
N LYS A 23 -8.89 -0.93 12.11
CA LYS A 23 -9.66 -1.90 12.91
C LYS A 23 -8.95 -2.34 14.21
N ASN A 24 -8.42 -1.38 14.97
CA ASN A 24 -7.65 -1.58 16.22
C ASN A 24 -6.30 -2.31 16.08
N GLU A 25 -5.87 -2.64 14.87
CA GLU A 25 -4.54 -3.21 14.60
C GLU A 25 -3.58 -2.10 14.18
N VAL A 26 -2.35 -2.15 14.68
CA VAL A 26 -1.30 -1.18 14.37
C VAL A 26 -0.37 -1.76 13.32
N PHE A 27 -0.29 -1.09 12.19
CA PHE A 27 0.63 -1.40 11.09
C PHE A 27 1.78 -0.39 11.11
N THR A 28 2.99 -0.87 10.80
CA THR A 28 4.15 -0.01 10.58
C THR A 28 4.57 -0.15 9.13
N PHE A 29 4.57 0.97 8.40
CA PHE A 29 4.99 1.00 7.01
C PHE A 29 6.29 1.76 6.89
N THR A 30 7.22 1.23 6.08
CA THR A 30 8.44 1.91 5.68
C THR A 30 8.32 2.30 4.21
N THR A 31 8.56 3.57 3.94
CA THR A 31 8.47 4.18 2.60
C THR A 31 9.79 4.84 2.25
N ASP A 32 9.97 5.23 0.99
CA ASP A 32 11.17 5.89 0.48
C ASP A 32 10.78 7.07 -0.42
N ASN A 33 11.73 7.95 -0.74
CA ASN A 33 11.57 9.05 -1.67
C ASN A 33 11.12 8.64 -3.07
N GLY A 34 11.22 7.37 -3.48
CA GLY A 34 10.76 6.90 -4.80
C GLY A 34 9.27 6.51 -4.88
N VAL A 35 8.60 6.26 -3.76
CA VAL A 35 7.26 5.62 -3.77
C VAL A 35 6.11 6.61 -3.56
N PHE A 36 4.88 6.28 -3.94
CA PHE A 36 3.72 7.14 -3.66
C PHE A 36 3.46 7.27 -2.14
N SER A 37 2.88 8.40 -1.69
CA SER A 37 2.46 8.66 -0.30
C SER A 37 3.46 8.27 0.82
N LYS A 38 4.64 8.90 0.80
CA LYS A 38 5.91 8.56 1.50
C LYS A 38 5.94 8.81 3.03
N GLY A 39 4.79 8.84 3.68
CA GLY A 39 4.73 9.20 5.10
C GLY A 39 3.35 9.16 5.74
N TYR A 40 2.32 8.85 4.96
CA TYR A 40 0.95 8.70 5.44
C TYR A 40 0.18 7.80 4.48
N ILE A 41 -0.96 7.29 4.93
CA ILE A 41 -1.92 6.59 4.06
C ILE A 41 -2.76 7.64 3.35
N ASP A 42 -2.76 7.64 2.02
CA ASP A 42 -3.56 8.60 1.25
C ASP A 42 -5.06 8.36 1.46
N PHE A 43 -5.85 9.40 1.19
CA PHE A 43 -7.29 9.38 1.40
C PHE A 43 -8.01 8.30 0.57
N GLY A 44 -7.56 8.06 -0.66
CA GLY A 44 -8.15 7.06 -1.55
C GLY A 44 -7.94 5.65 -1.02
N THR A 45 -6.70 5.32 -0.63
CA THR A 45 -6.37 4.04 -0.02
C THR A 45 -7.16 3.80 1.27
N LYS A 46 -7.25 4.82 2.14
CA LYS A 46 -8.06 4.72 3.36
C LYS A 46 -9.54 4.48 3.04
N THR A 47 -10.10 5.24 2.11
CA THR A 47 -11.51 5.10 1.69
C THR A 47 -11.78 3.71 1.12
N LEU A 48 -10.88 3.18 0.30
CA LEU A 48 -10.98 1.82 -0.24
C LEU A 48 -11.04 0.78 0.88
N LEU A 49 -10.11 0.85 1.84
CA LEU A 49 -10.06 -0.08 2.97
C LEU A 49 -11.30 -0.01 3.86
N GLU A 50 -11.82 1.18 4.13
CA GLU A 50 -13.01 1.38 4.97
C GLU A 50 -14.30 0.86 4.32
N ASN A 51 -14.37 0.85 3.00
CA ASN A 51 -15.54 0.36 2.26
C ASN A 51 -15.41 -1.10 1.82
N PHE A 52 -14.23 -1.70 1.99
CA PHE A 52 -13.98 -3.07 1.63
C PHE A 52 -14.74 -4.05 2.56
N LYS A 53 -15.43 -5.03 1.97
CA LYS A 53 -16.18 -6.06 2.71
C LYS A 53 -15.57 -7.44 2.48
N GLU A 54 -15.09 -8.07 3.54
CA GLU A 54 -14.43 -9.39 3.49
C GLU A 54 -15.31 -10.47 2.86
N SER A 55 -16.62 -10.43 3.12
CA SER A 55 -17.59 -11.39 2.56
C SER A 55 -17.75 -11.34 1.04
N THR A 56 -17.14 -10.37 0.36
CA THR A 56 -17.25 -10.19 -1.09
C THR A 56 -16.14 -10.84 -1.89
N LEU A 57 -15.12 -11.41 -1.23
CA LEU A 57 -14.00 -12.03 -1.91
C LEU A 57 -14.00 -13.53 -1.72
N ASP A 58 -13.91 -14.24 -2.83
CA ASP A 58 -13.61 -15.67 -2.86
C ASP A 58 -12.38 -15.89 -3.76
N GLY A 59 -11.46 -16.74 -3.32
CA GLY A 59 -10.20 -17.00 -4.02
C GLY A 59 -9.08 -15.96 -3.82
N PRO A 60 -8.06 -15.97 -4.71
CA PRO A 60 -6.88 -15.12 -4.61
C PRO A 60 -7.14 -13.66 -5.00
N ILE A 61 -6.38 -12.74 -4.39
CA ILE A 61 -6.51 -11.29 -4.53
C ILE A 61 -5.23 -10.73 -5.15
N LEU A 62 -5.36 -9.81 -6.11
CA LEU A 62 -4.25 -9.03 -6.67
C LEU A 62 -4.35 -7.57 -6.23
N ASP A 63 -3.34 -7.09 -5.52
CA ASP A 63 -3.09 -5.68 -5.24
C ASP A 63 -2.15 -5.14 -6.34
N MET A 64 -2.75 -4.49 -7.33
CA MET A 64 -2.06 -3.96 -8.51
C MET A 64 -1.67 -2.50 -8.27
N CYS A 65 -0.43 -2.14 -8.62
CA CYS A 65 0.19 -0.86 -8.27
C CYS A 65 0.24 -0.68 -6.75
N CYS A 66 0.74 -1.71 -6.06
CA CYS A 66 0.66 -1.81 -4.60
C CYS A 66 1.52 -0.77 -3.87
N GLY A 67 2.48 -0.14 -4.55
CA GLY A 67 3.51 0.69 -3.95
C GLY A 67 4.21 -0.07 -2.84
N TYR A 68 4.18 0.48 -1.63
CA TYR A 68 4.74 -0.15 -0.43
C TYR A 68 3.78 -1.15 0.27
N GLY A 69 2.70 -1.55 -0.40
CA GLY A 69 1.89 -2.72 -0.07
C GLY A 69 0.76 -2.52 0.94
N VAL A 70 0.30 -1.28 1.16
CA VAL A 70 -0.68 -0.95 2.22
C VAL A 70 -1.93 -1.83 2.14
N VAL A 71 -2.56 -1.90 0.97
CA VAL A 71 -3.84 -2.59 0.81
C VAL A 71 -3.65 -4.08 1.01
N GLY A 72 -2.72 -4.71 0.29
CA GLY A 72 -2.46 -6.14 0.40
C GLY A 72 -2.04 -6.59 1.80
N ILE A 73 -1.18 -5.83 2.48
CA ILE A 73 -0.73 -6.14 3.86
C ILE A 73 -1.91 -6.09 4.83
N ILE A 74 -2.75 -5.07 4.74
CA ILE A 74 -3.91 -4.92 5.61
C ILE A 74 -4.93 -6.02 5.32
N LEU A 75 -5.27 -6.28 4.06
CA LEU A 75 -6.21 -7.33 3.69
C LEU A 75 -5.75 -8.71 4.17
N LYS A 76 -4.45 -9.01 4.14
CA LYS A 76 -3.93 -10.31 4.60
C LYS A 76 -4.14 -10.52 6.10
N LYS A 77 -4.23 -9.45 6.90
CA LYS A 77 -4.53 -9.54 8.33
C LYS A 77 -5.98 -9.94 8.60
N PHE A 78 -6.91 -9.59 7.70
CA PHE A 78 -8.35 -9.79 7.90
C PHE A 78 -8.97 -10.85 6.97
N THR A 79 -8.18 -11.51 6.14
CA THR A 79 -8.66 -12.53 5.19
C THR A 79 -7.76 -13.75 5.19
N THR A 80 -8.33 -14.91 4.83
CA THR A 80 -7.55 -16.13 4.60
C THR A 80 -7.02 -16.24 3.17
N SER A 81 -7.48 -15.39 2.25
CA SER A 81 -7.09 -15.37 0.85
C SER A 81 -5.57 -15.26 0.63
N ASN A 82 -5.11 -15.83 -0.48
CA ASN A 82 -3.77 -15.55 -1.00
C ASN A 82 -3.77 -14.16 -1.62
N ILE A 83 -2.79 -13.34 -1.25
CA ILE A 83 -2.67 -11.96 -1.74
C ILE A 83 -1.37 -11.83 -2.52
N TYR A 84 -1.48 -11.36 -3.75
CA TYR A 84 -0.39 -11.07 -4.67
C TYR A 84 -0.24 -9.55 -4.78
N LEU A 85 0.99 -9.07 -4.69
CA LEU A 85 1.32 -7.65 -4.77
C LEU A 85 2.21 -7.44 -5.99
N THR A 86 1.90 -6.42 -6.80
CA THR A 86 2.72 -6.05 -7.96
C THR A 86 2.79 -4.53 -8.10
N ASP A 87 3.99 -4.04 -8.35
CA ASP A 87 4.28 -2.66 -8.70
C ASP A 87 5.43 -2.66 -9.73
N ILE A 88 5.57 -1.57 -10.48
CA ILE A 88 6.65 -1.42 -11.48
C ILE A 88 7.93 -0.89 -10.85
N ASN A 89 7.84 -0.23 -9.68
CA ASN A 89 8.98 0.34 -8.96
C ASN A 89 9.82 -0.68 -8.20
#